data_AF-A0A8T0ICU0-F1
#
_entry.id   AF-A0A8T0ICU0-F1
#
_cell.length_a   1.000
_cell.length_b   1.000
_cell.length_c   1.000
_cell.angle_alpha   90.00
_cell.angle_beta   90.00
_cell.angle_gamma   90.00
#
_symmetry.space_group_name_H-M   'P 1'
#
loop_
_entity.id
_entity.type
_entity.pdbx_description
1 polymer ?
#
loop_
_entity_poly.entity_id
_entity_poly.type
_entity_poly.pdbx_seq_one_letter_code
_entity_poly.pdbx_strand_id
1 'polypeptide(L)'
;MQSPDTRLDQDHYKVLGVDYDATDDSIRTSYLRLALKWHPDKHNGSTAATLKFQEINEAYRVLSDPLMRHEYDMQGNYGLQDYNYTDYLKRFKSLILTCNGLGISSRLDR
;
A
#
# COMPACT_ATOMS: atom_id res chain seq x y z
N MET A 1 33.19 -3.96 -2.54
CA MET A 1 32.09 -3.32 -3.29
C MET A 1 31.23 -4.43 -3.87
N GLN A 2 30.16 -4.81 -3.19
CA GLN A 2 28.99 -5.48 -3.75
C GLN A 2 27.95 -5.48 -2.61
N SER A 3 27.08 -4.46 -2.56
CA SER A 3 25.90 -4.50 -1.69
C SER A 3 24.84 -5.28 -2.45
N PRO A 4 24.51 -6.52 -2.06
CA PRO A 4 23.60 -7.33 -2.85
C PRO A 4 22.16 -7.03 -2.47
N ASP A 5 21.36 -6.81 -3.51
CA ASP A 5 19.93 -7.09 -3.59
C ASP A 5 18.98 -6.08 -2.91
N THR A 6 18.56 -5.10 -3.70
CA THR A 6 17.35 -4.28 -3.55
C THR A 6 16.09 -5.16 -3.50
N ARG A 7 15.85 -5.81 -2.35
CA ARG A 7 14.59 -6.52 -2.05
C ARG A 7 13.59 -5.66 -1.27
N LEU A 8 13.78 -4.34 -1.24
CA LEU A 8 13.14 -3.42 -0.29
C LEU A 8 12.11 -2.43 -0.89
N ASP A 9 11.70 -2.56 -2.15
CA ASP A 9 10.75 -1.58 -2.75
C ASP A 9 9.57 -2.25 -3.47
N GLN A 10 8.98 -3.30 -2.88
CA GLN A 10 7.63 -3.71 -3.26
C GLN A 10 6.64 -3.07 -2.31
N ASP A 11 6.36 -1.79 -2.57
CA ASP A 11 5.31 -1.05 -1.89
C ASP A 11 3.99 -1.82 -1.95
N HIS A 12 3.53 -2.32 -0.79
CA HIS A 12 2.35 -3.16 -0.69
C HIS A 12 1.08 -2.45 -1.20
N TYR A 13 1.01 -1.13 -1.06
CA TYR A 13 -0.09 -0.33 -1.57
C TYR A 13 -0.08 -0.33 -3.11
N LYS A 14 1.10 -0.22 -3.73
CA LYS A 14 1.26 -0.34 -5.19
C LYS A 14 0.98 -1.75 -5.69
N VAL A 15 1.34 -2.80 -4.96
CA VAL A 15 1.04 -4.20 -5.32
C VAL A 15 -0.47 -4.43 -5.36
N LEU A 16 -1.20 -3.92 -4.36
CA LEU A 16 -2.66 -3.99 -4.34
C LEU A 16 -3.33 -2.95 -5.24
N GLY A 17 -2.58 -1.95 -5.74
CA GLY A 17 -3.10 -0.87 -6.56
C GLY A 17 -4.11 0.01 -5.81
N VAL A 18 -3.86 0.26 -4.53
CA VAL A 18 -4.68 1.09 -3.64
C VAL A 18 -3.85 2.26 -3.12
N ASP A 19 -4.49 3.36 -2.74
CA ASP A 19 -3.80 4.51 -2.16
C ASP A 19 -3.41 4.25 -0.68
N TYR A 20 -2.48 5.03 -0.12
CA TYR A 20 -2.05 4.90 1.28
C TYR A 20 -3.17 5.21 2.28
N ASP A 21 -4.18 5.99 1.87
CA ASP A 21 -5.39 6.31 2.65
C ASP A 21 -6.54 5.30 2.43
N ALA A 22 -6.27 4.20 1.72
CA ALA A 22 -7.22 3.14 1.48
C ALA A 22 -7.83 2.60 2.78
N THR A 23 -9.16 2.46 2.77
CA THR A 23 -9.93 1.81 3.84
C THR A 23 -9.75 0.29 3.79
N ASP A 24 -9.98 -0.39 4.90
CA ASP A 24 -9.87 -1.86 4.98
C ASP A 24 -10.76 -2.56 3.94
N ASP A 25 -11.94 -1.99 3.66
CA ASP A 25 -12.86 -2.48 2.63
C ASP A 25 -12.27 -2.37 1.21
N SER A 26 -11.60 -1.26 0.91
CA SER A 26 -10.94 -1.07 -0.40
C SER A 26 -9.74 -2.00 -0.58
N ILE A 27 -8.96 -2.24 0.48
CA ILE A 27 -7.84 -3.19 0.50
C ILE A 27 -8.36 -4.60 0.23
N ARG A 28 -9.41 -5.01 0.94
CA ARG A 28 -10.08 -6.32 0.76
C ARG A 28 -10.66 -6.48 -0.64
N THR A 29 -11.34 -5.46 -1.15
CA THR A 29 -11.95 -5.48 -2.49
C THR A 29 -10.89 -5.60 -3.58
N SER A 30 -9.78 -4.86 -3.47
CA SER A 30 -8.70 -4.96 -4.46
C SER A 30 -7.99 -6.31 -4.39
N TYR A 31 -7.74 -6.84 -3.19
CA TYR A 31 -7.21 -8.19 -3.00
C TYR A 31 -8.07 -9.25 -3.69
N LEU A 32 -9.40 -9.25 -3.45
CA LEU A 32 -10.31 -10.21 -4.08
C LEU A 32 -10.27 -10.13 -5.62
N ARG A 33 -10.28 -8.91 -6.16
CA ARG A 33 -10.18 -8.68 -7.62
C ARG A 33 -8.87 -9.22 -8.19
N LEU A 34 -7.75 -8.97 -7.52
CA LEU A 34 -6.43 -9.40 -7.96
C LEU A 34 -6.22 -10.90 -7.78
N ALA A 35 -6.71 -11.49 -6.69
CA ALA A 35 -6.67 -12.92 -6.43
C ALA A 35 -7.42 -13.70 -7.51
N LEU A 36 -8.62 -13.24 -7.91
CA LEU A 36 -9.36 -13.84 -9.02
C LEU A 36 -8.65 -13.67 -10.37
N LYS A 37 -7.98 -12.53 -10.58
CA LYS A 37 -7.23 -12.26 -11.80
C LYS A 37 -6.00 -13.14 -11.94
N TRP A 38 -5.29 -13.41 -10.84
CA TRP A 38 -4.01 -14.14 -10.83
C TRP A 38 -4.11 -15.56 -10.28
N HIS A 39 -5.33 -16.09 -10.10
CA HIS A 39 -5.54 -17.43 -9.57
C HIS A 39 -4.83 -18.48 -10.46
N PRO A 40 -4.03 -19.40 -9.89
CA PRO A 40 -3.20 -20.34 -10.65
C PRO A 40 -4.00 -21.26 -11.57
N ASP A 41 -5.25 -21.57 -11.20
CA ASP A 41 -6.20 -22.34 -12.02
C ASP A 41 -6.52 -21.69 -13.37
N LYS A 42 -6.62 -20.35 -13.41
CA LYS A 42 -6.91 -19.60 -14.65
C LYS A 42 -5.67 -19.40 -15.54
N HIS A 43 -4.48 -19.63 -14.98
CA HIS A 43 -3.19 -19.38 -15.64
C HIS A 43 -2.38 -20.65 -15.87
N ASN A 44 -3.04 -21.82 -15.87
CA ASN A 44 -2.44 -23.13 -16.12
C ASN A 44 -1.17 -23.40 -15.30
N GLY A 45 -1.12 -22.89 -14.05
CA GLY A 45 0.05 -23.05 -13.19
C GLY A 45 1.30 -22.28 -13.62
N SER A 46 1.17 -21.23 -14.43
CA SER A 46 2.30 -20.35 -14.80
C SER A 46 3.02 -19.81 -13.56
N THR A 47 4.33 -20.00 -13.51
CA THR A 47 5.19 -19.51 -12.41
C THR A 47 5.03 -18.01 -12.19
N ALA A 48 4.80 -17.23 -13.25
CA ALA A 48 4.59 -15.79 -13.14
C ALA A 48 3.29 -15.43 -12.40
N ALA A 49 2.21 -16.19 -12.62
CA ALA A 49 0.94 -15.98 -11.92
C ALA A 49 1.08 -16.35 -10.44
N THR A 50 1.79 -17.45 -10.15
CA THR A 50 2.10 -17.86 -8.77
C THR A 50 2.91 -16.80 -8.03
N LEU A 51 3.96 -16.26 -8.65
CA LEU A 51 4.77 -15.18 -8.06
C LEU A 51 3.94 -13.93 -7.80
N LYS A 52 3.13 -13.49 -8.78
CA LYS A 52 2.23 -12.34 -8.62
C LYS A 52 1.22 -12.57 -7.50
N PHE A 53 0.66 -13.77 -7.41
CA PHE A 53 -0.29 -14.15 -6.37
C PHE A 53 0.37 -14.14 -4.98
N GLN A 54 1.61 -14.59 -4.87
CA GLN A 54 2.38 -14.51 -3.63
C GLN A 54 2.60 -13.06 -3.19
N GLU A 55 3.01 -12.18 -4.10
CA GLU A 55 3.19 -10.73 -3.82
C GLU A 55 1.88 -10.10 -3.33
N ILE A 56 0.75 -10.40 -3.99
CA ILE A 56 -0.59 -9.90 -3.61
C ILE A 56 -0.98 -10.38 -2.21
N ASN A 57 -0.72 -11.64 -1.90
CA ASN A 57 -1.07 -12.23 -0.61
C ASN A 57 -0.21 -11.66 0.53
N GLU A 58 1.08 -11.44 0.28
CA GLU A 58 1.98 -10.78 1.23
C GLU A 58 1.53 -9.33 1.51
N ALA A 59 1.25 -8.56 0.46
CA ALA A 59 0.75 -7.19 0.59
C ALA A 59 -0.55 -7.13 1.39
N TYR A 60 -1.51 -8.03 1.11
CA TYR A 60 -2.76 -8.09 1.87
C TYR A 60 -2.54 -8.48 3.33
N ARG A 61 -1.65 -9.44 3.62
CA ARG A 61 -1.34 -9.85 5.00
C ARG A 61 -0.83 -8.69 5.85
N VAL A 62 0.02 -7.83 5.28
CA VAL A 62 0.55 -6.65 5.99
C VAL A 62 -0.50 -5.55 6.11
N LEU A 63 -1.25 -5.27 5.04
CA LEU A 63 -2.17 -4.12 4.99
C LEU A 63 -3.55 -4.39 5.61
N SER A 64 -3.95 -5.66 5.76
CA SER A 64 -5.26 -6.02 6.34
C SER A 64 -5.30 -5.98 7.86
N ASP A 65 -4.16 -6.09 8.53
CA ASP A 65 -4.05 -5.96 9.97
C ASP A 65 -3.63 -4.53 10.34
N PRO A 66 -4.42 -3.77 11.12
CA PRO A 66 -4.11 -2.39 11.46
C PRO A 66 -2.79 -2.22 12.20
N LEU A 67 -2.39 -3.19 13.04
CA LEU A 67 -1.13 -3.15 13.77
C LEU A 67 0.04 -3.38 12.82
N MET A 68 -0.05 -4.40 11.96
CA MET A 68 1.00 -4.68 10.96
C MET A 68 1.13 -3.55 9.95
N ARG A 69 0.01 -2.95 9.52
CA ARG A 69 -0.01 -1.78 8.63
C ARG A 69 0.68 -0.59 9.29
N HIS A 70 0.38 -0.33 10.56
CA HIS A 70 1.03 0.75 11.31
C HIS A 70 2.54 0.51 11.46
N GLU A 71 2.97 -0.70 11.80
CA GLU A 71 4.39 -1.04 11.86
C GLU A 71 5.09 -0.89 10.51
N TYR A 72 4.44 -1.32 9.42
CA TYR A 72 4.92 -1.14 8.05
C TYR A 72 5.04 0.33 7.66
N ASP A 73 4.01 1.12 7.97
CA ASP A 73 3.99 2.55 7.69
C ASP A 73 5.09 3.29 8.47
N MET A 74 5.31 2.92 9.73
CA MET A 74 6.39 3.43 10.58
C MET A 74 7.78 3.02 10.09
N GLN A 75 7.98 1.74 9.74
CA GLN A 75 9.28 1.23 9.28
C GLN A 75 9.66 1.81 7.91
N GLY A 76 8.70 1.90 6.98
CA GLY A 76 8.94 2.54 5.69
C GLY A 76 9.18 4.05 5.79
N ASN A 77 8.87 4.68 6.93
CA ASN A 77 9.18 6.07 7.22
C ASN A 77 10.69 6.34 7.40
N TYR A 78 11.47 5.31 7.75
CA TYR A 78 12.93 5.42 7.97
C TYR A 78 13.75 5.20 6.69
N GLY A 79 13.12 4.80 5.57
CA GLY A 79 13.75 4.49 4.28
C GLY A 79 13.69 5.63 3.24
N LEU A 80 13.65 6.90 3.67
CA LEU A 80 13.48 8.09 2.81
C LEU A 80 14.72 8.45 1.95
N GLN A 81 15.39 7.47 1.34
CA GLN A 81 16.53 7.76 0.45
C GLN A 81 16.17 7.88 -1.03
N ASP A 82 15.02 7.36 -1.49
CA ASP A 82 14.67 7.29 -2.93
C ASP A 82 13.21 7.66 -3.29
N TYR A 83 12.54 8.53 -2.53
CA TYR A 83 11.13 8.89 -2.81
C TYR A 83 10.95 10.15 -3.69
N ASN A 84 10.07 10.06 -4.70
CA ASN A 84 9.56 11.22 -5.44
C ASN A 84 8.65 12.07 -4.52
N TYR A 85 8.67 13.39 -4.69
CA TYR A 85 7.83 14.34 -3.94
C TYR A 85 6.34 13.97 -3.98
N THR A 86 5.87 13.41 -5.09
CA THR A 86 4.48 12.91 -5.22
C THR A 86 4.15 11.79 -4.25
N ASP A 87 5.07 10.85 -4.03
CA ASP A 87 4.87 9.69 -3.16
C ASP A 87 4.99 10.12 -1.68
N TYR A 88 5.94 11.02 -1.38
CA TYR A 88 6.02 11.68 -0.07
C TYR A 88 4.71 12.40 0.26
N LEU A 89 4.23 13.27 -0.63
CA LEU A 89 2.98 14.01 -0.41
C LEU A 89 1.76 13.10 -0.26
N LYS A 90 1.69 11.99 -1.00
CA LYS A 90 0.58 11.03 -0.88
C LYS A 90 0.61 10.28 0.45
N ARG A 91 1.79 9.88 0.92
CA ARG A 91 1.97 9.13 2.17
C ARG A 91 1.79 10.02 3.41
N PHE A 92 2.17 11.30 3.34
CA PHE A 92 2.06 12.26 4.43
C PHE A 92 0.88 13.23 4.32
N LYS A 93 -0.03 13.06 3.35
CA LYS A 93 -1.19 13.95 3.14
C LYS A 93 -2.02 14.17 4.41
N SER A 94 -2.17 13.13 5.23
CA SER A 94 -2.87 13.21 6.52
C SER A 94 -2.06 13.91 7.63
N LEU A 95 -0.73 13.89 7.55
CA LEU A 95 0.17 14.51 8.54
C LEU A 95 0.46 15.98 8.23
N ILE A 96 0.47 16.37 6.95
CA ILE A 96 0.71 17.76 6.52
C ILE A 96 -0.51 18.65 6.80
N LEU A 97 -1.72 18.09 6.88
CA LEU A 97 -2.95 18.86 7.12
C LEU A 97 -3.20 19.22 8.59
N THR A 98 -2.51 18.59 9.56
CA THR A 98 -2.74 18.85 10.99
C THR A 98 -2.02 20.07 11.54
N CYS A 99 -1.23 20.77 10.72
CA CYS A 99 -0.56 22.00 11.12
C CYS A 99 -0.96 23.15 10.21
N ASN A 100 -2.22 23.58 10.27
CA ASN A 100 -2.60 24.98 10.09
C ASN A 100 -4.01 25.23 10.66
N GLY A 101 -4.04 25.85 11.84
CA GLY A 101 -5.23 26.53 12.34
C GLY A 101 -5.63 27.70 11.43
N LEU A 102 -6.29 27.41 10.31
CA LEU A 102 -7.10 28.37 9.57
C LEU A 102 -8.44 27.70 9.27
N GLY A 103 -9.43 28.03 10.10
CA GLY A 103 -10.76 27.47 10.02
C GLY A 103 -11.40 27.65 8.64
N ILE A 104 -11.94 26.56 8.11
CA ILE A 104 -13.07 26.64 7.17
C ILE A 104 -14.17 25.79 7.77
N SER A 105 -15.08 26.48 8.44
CA SER A 105 -16.38 25.97 8.83
C SER A 105 -17.26 25.93 7.58
N SER A 106 -17.72 24.76 7.19
CA SER A 106 -19.02 24.57 6.53
C SER A 106 -19.45 23.13 6.86
N ARG A 107 -20.00 22.95 8.06
CA ARG A 107 -21.44 22.97 8.30
C ARG A 107 -22.14 21.98 7.38
N LEU A 108 -22.35 20.81 7.98
CA LEU A 108 -23.35 19.80 7.72
C LEU A 108 -24.53 20.29 6.84
N ASP A 109 -24.85 19.47 5.85
CA ASP A 109 -26.12 19.42 5.15
C ASP A 109 -27.28 19.26 6.16
N ARG A 110 -28.05 20.34 6.38
CA ARG A 110 -29.52 20.45 6.57
C ARG A 110 -29.93 21.77 7.22
#